data_AF-A0A430RK51-F1
#
_entry.id   AF-A0A430RK51-F1
#
_cell.length_a   1.000
_cell.length_b   1.000
_cell.length_c   1.000
_cell.angle_alpha   90.00
_cell.angle_beta   90.00
_cell.angle_gamma   90.00
#
_symmetry.space_group_name_H-M   'P 1'
#
loop_
_entity.id
_entity.type
_entity.pdbx_description
1 polymer ?
#
loop_
_entity_poly.entity_id
_entity_poly.type
_entity_poly.pdbx_seq_one_letter_code
_entity_poly.pdbx_strand_id
1 'polypeptide(L)'
;TKEVLKRAMGGVLFIDEAYSLYRAENERDYGQETLEILLQVMENQREALVVILAGYKDRMEEFFALNPGMRSRIAHHIEFPPYSLEELFQIGKLMLETQGYRFAPEAEKAFWEYLERRMRLPNFAYARSVRNALDRFKLRQAYRLY
;
A
#
# COMPACT_ATOMS: atom_id res chain seq x y z
N THR A 1 -11.94 -17.47 -6.64
CA THR A 1 -11.09 -16.83 -7.68
C THR A 1 -11.85 -16.46 -8.95
N LYS A 2 -12.47 -17.42 -9.67
CA LYS A 2 -13.16 -17.14 -10.96
C LYS A 2 -14.29 -16.11 -10.90
N GLU A 3 -15.09 -16.09 -9.82
CA GLU A 3 -16.16 -15.09 -9.63
C GLU A 3 -15.64 -13.66 -9.47
N VAL A 4 -14.49 -13.47 -8.79
CA VAL A 4 -13.87 -12.15 -8.63
C VAL A 4 -13.33 -11.64 -9.97
N LEU A 5 -12.71 -12.53 -10.75
CA LEU A 5 -12.24 -12.23 -12.10
C LEU A 5 -13.40 -11.82 -13.01
N LYS A 6 -14.51 -12.57 -12.97
CA LYS A 6 -15.72 -12.26 -13.75
C LYS A 6 -16.29 -10.88 -13.42
N ARG A 7 -16.24 -10.45 -12.15
CA ARG A 7 -16.67 -9.11 -11.73
C ARG A 7 -15.73 -8.00 -12.19
N ALA A 8 -14.44 -8.29 -12.35
CA ALA A 8 -13.44 -7.31 -12.78
C ALA A 8 -13.37 -7.15 -14.32
N MET A 9 -14.01 -8.06 -15.08
CA MET A 9 -14.07 -7.98 -16.54
C MET A 9 -14.67 -6.65 -17.01
N GLY A 10 -14.00 -6.02 -17.97
CA GLY A 10 -14.29 -4.68 -18.45
C GLY A 10 -13.65 -3.54 -17.64
N GLY A 11 -12.83 -3.87 -16.64
CA GLY A 11 -12.22 -2.89 -15.74
C GLY A 11 -10.84 -3.29 -15.23
N VAL A 12 -10.57 -2.95 -13.97
CA VAL A 12 -9.27 -3.14 -13.31
C VAL A 12 -9.40 -4.08 -12.12
N LEU A 13 -8.57 -5.11 -12.07
CA LEU A 13 -8.37 -5.94 -10.89
C LEU A 13 -7.13 -5.47 -10.14
N PHE A 14 -7.33 -4.87 -8.96
CA PHE A 14 -6.26 -4.48 -8.06
C PHE A 14 -6.06 -5.55 -6.97
N ILE A 15 -4.83 -6.07 -6.85
CA ILE A 15 -4.44 -7.06 -5.87
C ILE A 15 -3.36 -6.44 -4.99
N ASP A 16 -3.74 -6.07 -3.77
CA ASP A 16 -2.80 -5.61 -2.74
C ASP A 16 -2.06 -6.80 -2.12
N GLU A 17 -0.82 -6.56 -1.71
CA GLU A 17 0.11 -7.56 -1.19
C GLU A 17 0.14 -8.87 -2.01
N ALA A 18 0.21 -8.76 -3.34
CA ALA A 18 0.01 -9.89 -4.27
C ALA A 18 0.93 -11.10 -4.02
N TYR A 19 2.11 -10.89 -3.44
CA TYR A 19 3.02 -11.95 -3.00
C TYR A 19 2.37 -12.91 -1.98
N SER A 20 1.31 -12.49 -1.27
CA SER A 20 0.58 -13.35 -0.35
C SER A 20 -0.22 -14.46 -1.03
N LEU A 21 -0.45 -14.36 -2.35
CA LEU A 21 -1.14 -15.39 -3.14
C LEU A 21 -0.34 -16.68 -3.26
N TYR A 22 0.97 -16.64 -2.97
CA TYR A 22 1.84 -17.79 -3.02
C TYR A 22 2.70 -17.88 -1.76
N ARG A 23 2.57 -18.98 -1.03
CA ARG A 23 3.42 -19.29 0.13
C ARG A 23 4.07 -20.64 -0.08
N ALA A 24 5.35 -20.64 -0.41
CA ALA A 24 6.12 -21.86 -0.66
C ALA A 24 6.13 -22.84 0.53
N GLU A 25 5.93 -22.34 1.75
CA GLU A 25 5.97 -23.12 2.99
C GLU A 25 4.68 -23.90 3.29
N ASN A 26 3.60 -23.71 2.52
CA ASN A 26 2.32 -24.39 2.73
C ASN A 26 1.98 -25.32 1.56
N GLU A 27 2.29 -26.62 1.68
CA GLU A 27 1.96 -27.65 0.67
C GLU A 27 0.45 -27.89 0.47
N ARG A 28 -0.42 -27.33 1.32
CA ARG A 28 -1.89 -27.43 1.23
C ARG A 28 -2.56 -26.20 0.62
N ASP A 29 -1.82 -25.32 -0.03
CA ASP A 29 -2.33 -24.00 -0.40
C ASP A 29 -3.00 -23.97 -1.80
N TYR A 30 -4.23 -23.46 -1.85
CA TYR A 30 -4.96 -23.16 -3.09
C TYR A 30 -4.39 -21.93 -3.85
N GLY A 31 -3.30 -21.37 -3.34
CA GLY A 31 -2.58 -20.23 -3.91
C GLY A 31 -2.01 -20.51 -5.29
N GLN A 32 -1.45 -21.71 -5.52
CA GLN A 32 -0.90 -22.07 -6.82
C GLN A 32 -1.98 -22.12 -7.91
N GLU A 33 -3.13 -22.76 -7.63
CA GLU A 33 -4.26 -22.78 -8.56
C GLU A 33 -4.77 -21.37 -8.87
N THR A 34 -4.79 -20.49 -7.86
CA THR A 34 -5.18 -19.08 -8.03
C THR A 34 -4.23 -18.32 -8.94
N LEU A 35 -2.92 -18.54 -8.81
CA LEU A 35 -1.92 -17.95 -9.69
C LEU A 35 -2.03 -18.46 -11.12
N GLU A 36 -2.23 -19.76 -11.31
CA GLU A 36 -2.39 -20.36 -12.64
C GLU A 36 -3.62 -19.79 -13.35
N ILE A 37 -4.75 -19.67 -12.66
CA ILE A 37 -5.96 -19.02 -13.20
C ILE A 37 -5.67 -17.55 -13.53
N LEU A 38 -4.98 -16.82 -12.66
CA LEU A 38 -4.65 -15.41 -12.89
C LEU A 38 -3.77 -15.25 -14.13
N LEU A 39 -2.72 -16.07 -14.27
CA LEU A 39 -1.84 -16.11 -15.44
C LEU A 39 -2.60 -16.37 -16.72
N GLN A 40 -3.50 -17.36 -16.71
CA GLN A 40 -4.33 -17.69 -17.87
C GLN A 40 -5.24 -16.53 -18.27
N VAL A 41 -5.82 -15.81 -17.30
CA VAL A 41 -6.67 -14.64 -17.59
C VAL A 41 -5.83 -13.48 -18.11
N MET A 42 -4.67 -13.20 -17.51
CA MET A 42 -3.73 -12.17 -18.00
C MET A 42 -3.25 -12.46 -19.43
N GLU A 43 -3.16 -13.74 -19.82
CA GLU A 43 -2.83 -14.12 -21.19
C GLU A 43 -4.01 -13.92 -22.16
N ASN A 44 -5.18 -14.43 -21.81
CA ASN A 44 -6.29 -14.60 -22.73
C ASN A 44 -7.25 -13.40 -22.78
N GLN A 45 -7.25 -12.53 -21.75
CA GLN A 45 -8.22 -11.45 -21.58
C GLN A 45 -7.57 -10.06 -21.56
N ARG A 46 -6.49 -9.87 -22.33
CA ARG A 46 -5.68 -8.64 -22.35
C ARG A 46 -6.47 -7.38 -22.75
N GLU A 47 -7.50 -7.52 -23.58
CA GLU A 47 -8.33 -6.39 -24.03
C GLU A 47 -9.46 -6.04 -23.05
N ALA A 48 -9.80 -6.95 -22.14
CA ALA A 48 -10.96 -6.84 -21.28
C ALA A 48 -10.61 -6.67 -19.79
N LEU A 49 -9.36 -6.88 -19.39
CA LEU A 49 -8.96 -6.79 -17.99
C LEU A 49 -7.55 -6.18 -17.84
N VAL A 50 -7.45 -5.16 -17.00
CA VAL A 50 -6.16 -4.67 -16.50
C VAL A 50 -5.93 -5.23 -15.11
N VAL A 51 -4.76 -5.83 -14.86
CA VAL A 51 -4.38 -6.34 -13.53
C VAL A 51 -3.28 -5.45 -12.96
N ILE A 52 -3.49 -4.94 -11.74
CA ILE A 52 -2.50 -4.19 -10.98
C ILE A 52 -2.12 -5.01 -9.75
N LEU A 53 -0.84 -5.37 -9.65
CA LEU A 53 -0.27 -6.01 -8.47
C LEU A 53 0.46 -4.97 -7.64
N ALA A 54 0.15 -4.89 -6.36
CA ALA A 54 0.79 -4.00 -5.41
C ALA A 54 1.41 -4.78 -4.25
N GLY A 55 2.43 -4.19 -3.63
CA GLY A 55 3.15 -4.79 -2.52
C GLY A 55 4.50 -4.13 -2.27
N TYR A 56 5.17 -4.53 -1.19
CA TYR A 56 6.55 -4.11 -0.93
C TYR A 56 7.51 -4.63 -2.01
N LYS A 57 8.44 -3.77 -2.42
CA LYS A 57 9.34 -4.02 -3.56
C LYS A 57 10.13 -5.32 -3.42
N ASP A 58 10.78 -5.52 -2.28
CA ASP A 58 11.55 -6.73 -1.93
C ASP A 58 10.70 -8.00 -2.02
N ARG A 59 9.47 -7.97 -1.49
CA ARG A 59 8.54 -9.09 -1.54
C ARG A 59 8.01 -9.37 -2.94
N MET A 60 7.78 -8.32 -3.73
CA MET A 60 7.36 -8.47 -5.13
C MET A 60 8.49 -9.02 -6.00
N GLU A 61 9.74 -8.62 -5.75
CA GLU A 61 10.92 -9.18 -6.43
C GLU A 61 11.07 -10.68 -6.15
N GLU A 62 10.94 -11.09 -4.88
CA GLU A 62 10.90 -12.50 -4.47
C GLU A 62 9.76 -13.26 -5.16
N PHE A 63 8.55 -12.70 -5.13
CA PHE A 63 7.38 -13.27 -5.78
C PHE A 63 7.58 -13.50 -7.29
N PHE A 64 8.17 -12.54 -8.00
CA PHE A 64 8.46 -12.66 -9.44
C PHE A 64 9.62 -13.61 -9.74
N ALA A 65 10.60 -13.73 -8.85
CA ALA A 65 11.67 -14.70 -8.98
C ALA A 65 11.12 -16.14 -8.91
N LEU A 66 10.17 -16.38 -8.00
CA LEU A 66 9.50 -17.68 -7.86
C LEU A 66 8.48 -17.95 -8.98
N ASN A 67 7.90 -16.91 -9.58
CA ASN A 67 6.86 -17.01 -10.60
C ASN A 67 7.25 -16.27 -11.90
N PRO A 68 8.21 -16.78 -12.69
CA PRO A 68 8.71 -16.08 -13.88
C PRO A 68 7.62 -15.81 -14.93
N GLY A 69 6.58 -16.65 -14.99
CA GLY A 69 5.42 -16.45 -15.87
C GLY A 69 4.58 -15.21 -15.53
N MET A 70 4.60 -14.75 -14.27
CA MET A 70 3.95 -13.50 -13.87
C MET A 70 4.78 -12.31 -14.35
N ARG A 71 6.10 -12.37 -14.19
CA ARG A 71 7.02 -11.30 -14.59
C ARG A 71 6.93 -10.98 -16.09
N SER A 72 6.80 -12.00 -16.94
CA SER A 72 6.70 -11.80 -18.40
C SER A 72 5.38 -11.17 -18.87
N ARG A 73 4.32 -11.21 -18.04
CA ARG A 73 3.00 -10.67 -18.36
C ARG A 73 2.76 -9.27 -17.80
N ILE A 74 3.71 -8.74 -17.04
CA ILE A 74 3.66 -7.38 -16.50
C ILE A 74 4.40 -6.46 -17.47
N ALA A 75 3.64 -5.63 -18.16
CA ALA A 75 4.20 -4.67 -19.11
C ALA A 75 4.87 -3.48 -18.44
N HIS A 76 4.41 -3.10 -17.23
CA HIS A 76 4.84 -1.88 -16.55
C HIS A 76 5.18 -2.16 -15.09
N HIS A 77 6.36 -1.69 -14.67
CA HIS A 77 6.77 -1.66 -13.28
C HIS A 77 6.82 -0.20 -12.82
N ILE A 78 5.99 0.14 -11.85
CA ILE A 78 5.93 1.49 -11.26
C ILE A 78 6.44 1.37 -9.82
N GLU A 79 7.56 2.03 -9.54
CA GLU A 79 8.11 2.10 -8.19
C GLU A 79 7.62 3.37 -7.49
N PHE A 80 7.07 3.19 -6.29
CA PHE A 80 6.66 4.30 -5.44
C PHE A 80 7.78 4.59 -4.43
N PRO A 81 8.52 5.70 -4.57
CA PRO A 81 9.60 6.02 -3.67
C PRO A 81 9.07 6.35 -2.27
N PRO A 82 9.91 6.20 -1.24
CA PRO A 82 9.58 6.64 0.10
C PRO A 82 9.41 8.16 0.15
N TYR A 83 8.46 8.63 0.95
CA TYR A 83 8.24 10.07 1.14
C TYR A 83 9.36 10.72 1.98
N SER A 84 9.73 11.95 1.60
CA SER A 84 10.63 12.79 2.39
C SER A 84 9.94 13.32 3.66
N LEU A 85 10.73 13.93 4.55
CA LEU A 85 10.21 14.59 5.75
C LEU A 85 9.23 15.72 5.39
N GLU A 86 9.60 16.53 4.40
CA GLU A 86 8.79 17.62 3.85
C GLU A 86 7.45 17.10 3.31
N GLU A 87 7.48 16.04 2.52
CA GLU A 87 6.29 15.43 1.94
C GLU A 87 5.37 14.86 3.02
N LEU A 88 5.93 14.15 4.01
CA LEU A 88 5.16 13.63 5.15
C LEU A 88 4.53 14.74 5.99
N PHE A 89 5.23 15.86 6.14
CA PHE A 89 4.70 17.04 6.81
C PHE A 89 3.51 17.63 6.04
N GLN A 90 3.63 17.79 4.72
CA GLN A 90 2.52 18.27 3.87
C GLN A 90 1.33 17.31 3.86
N ILE A 91 1.58 16.00 3.78
CA ILE A 91 0.54 14.97 3.91
C ILE A 91 -0.21 15.14 5.24
N GLY A 92 0.51 15.36 6.34
CA GLY A 92 -0.10 15.57 7.65
C GLY A 92 -0.98 16.82 7.71
N LYS A 93 -0.52 17.93 7.11
CA LYS A 93 -1.32 19.17 7.00
C LYS A 93 -2.60 18.96 6.19
N LEU A 94 -2.49 18.32 5.02
CA LEU A 94 -3.63 18.01 4.15
C LEU A 94 -4.64 17.09 4.85
N MET A 95 -4.18 16.08 5.59
CA MET A 95 -5.04 15.19 6.37
C MET A 95 -5.82 15.92 7.47
N LEU A 96 -5.22 16.93 8.11
CA LEU A 96 -5.94 17.73 9.10
C LEU A 96 -6.94 18.68 8.45
N GLU A 97 -6.52 19.36 7.37
CA GLU A 97 -7.37 20.31 6.65
C GLU A 97 -8.65 19.64 6.14
N THR A 98 -8.53 18.46 5.52
CA THR A 98 -9.67 17.65 5.08
C THR A 98 -10.61 17.22 6.21
N GLN A 99 -10.15 17.25 7.46
CA GLN A 99 -10.93 16.92 8.66
C GLN A 99 -11.40 18.18 9.43
N GLY A 100 -11.16 19.38 8.90
CA GLY A 100 -11.51 20.65 9.55
C GLY A 100 -10.58 21.05 10.70
N TYR A 101 -9.39 20.46 10.78
CA TYR A 101 -8.36 20.80 11.77
C TYR A 101 -7.24 21.63 11.14
N ARG A 102 -6.56 22.41 11.97
CA ARG A 102 -5.31 23.09 11.63
C ARG A 102 -4.33 23.01 12.77
N PHE A 103 -3.04 23.03 12.45
CA PHE A 103 -2.00 23.23 13.46
C PHE A 103 -1.92 24.69 13.86
N ALA A 104 -1.62 24.94 15.13
CA ALA A 104 -1.04 26.21 15.56
C ALA A 104 0.46 26.27 15.16
N PRO A 105 1.08 27.45 15.03
CA PRO A 105 2.47 27.58 14.62
C PRO A 105 3.45 26.71 15.45
N GLU A 106 3.27 26.64 16.75
CA GLU A 106 4.09 25.82 17.65
C GLU A 106 3.85 24.32 17.46
N ALA A 107 2.62 23.95 17.10
CA ALA A 107 2.26 22.56 16.83
C ALA A 107 2.82 22.08 15.48
N GLU A 108 2.98 22.97 14.49
CA GLU A 108 3.68 22.65 13.24
C GLU A 108 5.14 22.28 13.53
N LYS A 109 5.85 23.10 14.32
CA LYS A 109 7.22 22.81 14.73
C LYS A 109 7.32 21.48 15.50
N ALA A 110 6.42 21.25 16.45
CA ALA A 110 6.40 20.01 17.21
C ALA A 110 6.10 18.78 16.34
N PHE A 111 5.23 18.93 15.33
CA PHE A 111 4.92 17.84 14.40
C PHE A 111 6.12 17.54 13.48
N TRP A 112 6.83 18.56 13.01
CA TRP A 112 8.07 18.40 12.24
C TRP A 112 9.12 17.60 13.04
N GLU A 113 9.42 18.04 14.27
CA GLU A 113 10.37 17.34 15.16
C GLU A 113 9.91 15.91 15.49
N TYR A 114 8.60 15.70 15.63
CA TYR A 114 8.03 14.37 15.81
C TYR A 114 8.30 13.47 14.60
N LEU A 115 8.09 13.95 13.37
CA LEU A 115 8.31 13.18 12.16
C LEU A 115 9.79 12.83 11.99
N GLU A 116 10.69 13.79 12.20
CA GLU A 116 12.14 13.57 12.09
C GLU A 116 12.60 12.41 12.99
N ARG A 117 12.09 12.37 14.23
CA ARG A 117 12.36 11.27 15.17
C ARG A 117 11.65 9.98 14.76
N ARG A 118 10.38 10.05 14.38
CA ARG A 118 9.54 8.88 14.11
C ARG A 118 10.02 8.10 12.87
N MET A 119 10.56 8.77 11.86
CA MET A 119 11.11 8.14 10.65
C MET A 119 12.30 7.22 10.95
N ARG A 120 13.03 7.47 12.04
CA ARG A 120 14.21 6.66 12.43
C ARG A 120 13.86 5.46 13.32
N LEU A 121 12.58 5.31 13.70
CA LEU A 121 12.13 4.24 14.60
C LEU A 121 11.62 3.02 13.82
N PRO A 122 11.68 1.81 14.41
CA PRO A 122 11.12 0.62 13.81
C PRO A 122 9.62 0.76 13.47
N ASN A 123 9.19 -0.01 12.47
CA ASN A 123 7.80 -0.06 11.99
C ASN A 123 7.26 1.32 11.56
N PHE A 124 8.12 2.14 10.96
CA PHE A 124 7.69 3.37 10.29
C PHE A 124 7.03 3.03 8.95
N ALA A 125 5.83 3.56 8.73
CA ALA A 125 4.97 3.23 7.59
C ALA A 125 4.46 4.48 6.88
N TYR A 126 5.35 5.46 6.66
CA TYR A 126 5.08 6.71 5.93
C TYR A 126 3.74 7.36 6.29
N ALA A 127 2.86 7.59 5.31
CA ALA A 127 1.55 8.22 5.50
C ALA A 127 0.66 7.50 6.53
N ARG A 128 0.78 6.17 6.70
CA ARG A 128 0.06 5.43 7.75
C ARG A 128 0.56 5.82 9.14
N SER A 129 1.86 6.00 9.32
CA SER A 129 2.43 6.49 10.58
C SER A 129 2.01 7.93 10.88
N VAL A 130 1.93 8.79 9.85
CA VAL A 130 1.41 10.16 9.96
C VAL A 130 -0.04 10.14 10.45
N ARG A 131 -0.93 9.41 9.77
CA ARG A 131 -2.35 9.29 10.16
C ARG A 131 -2.49 8.85 11.61
N ASN A 132 -1.80 7.77 11.99
CA ASN A 132 -1.85 7.24 13.37
C ASN A 132 -1.35 8.27 14.41
N ALA A 133 -0.37 9.10 14.05
CA ALA A 133 0.10 10.17 14.93
C ALA A 133 -0.95 11.26 15.10
N LEU A 134 -1.55 11.72 14.01
CA LEU A 134 -2.62 12.73 14.02
C LEU A 134 -3.84 12.25 14.80
N ASP A 135 -4.23 10.99 14.68
CA ASP A 135 -5.32 10.41 15.46
C ASP A 135 -5.04 10.48 16.97
N ARG A 136 -3.80 10.16 17.38
CA ARG A 136 -3.39 10.33 18.79
C ARG A 136 -3.34 11.81 19.20
N PHE A 137 -2.96 12.72 18.30
CA PHE A 137 -2.92 14.15 18.61
C PHE A 137 -4.32 14.71 18.83
N LYS A 138 -5.28 14.37 17.95
CA LYS A 138 -6.70 14.71 18.10
C LYS A 138 -7.26 14.17 19.40
N LEU A 139 -6.95 12.91 19.74
CA LEU A 139 -7.39 12.32 21.01
C LEU A 139 -6.87 13.12 22.23
N ARG A 140 -5.58 13.49 22.24
CA ARG A 140 -4.99 14.32 23.31
C ARG A 140 -5.58 15.73 23.35
N GLN A 141 -5.86 16.32 22.18
CA GLN A 141 -6.48 17.62 22.09
C GLN A 141 -7.91 17.59 22.66
N ALA A 142 -8.68 16.54 22.38
CA ALA A 142 -10.03 16.35 22.93
C ALA A 142 -9.97 16.26 24.46
N TYR A 143 -9.09 15.41 25.01
CA TYR A 143 -8.91 15.30 26.47
C TYR A 143 -8.41 16.58 27.15
N ARG A 144 -7.77 17.49 26.43
CA ARG A 144 -7.31 18.77 26.98
C ARG A 144 -8.44 19.80 27.08
N LEU A 145 -9.45 19.69 26.22
CA LEU A 145 -10.57 20.65 26.17
C LEU A 145 -11.72 20.29 27.12
N TYR A 146 -11.79 19.02 27.55
CA TYR A 146 -12.67 18.54 28.61
C TYR A 146 -11.97 18.60 29.97
#